data_AF-A0A644YCT1-F1
#
_entry.id   AF-A0A644YCT1-F1
#
_cell.length_a   1.000
_cell.length_b   1.000
_cell.length_c   1.000
_cell.angle_alpha   90.00
_cell.angle_beta   90.00
_cell.angle_gamma   90.00
#
_symmetry.space_group_name_H-M   'P 1'
#
loop_
_entity.id
_entity.type
_entity.pdbx_description
1 polymer ?
#
loop_
_entity_poly.entity_id
_entity_poly.type
_entity_poly.pdbx_seq_one_letter_code
_entity_poly.pdbx_strand_id
1 'polypeptide(L)'
;MKDVVKSNVLGSLITLVAGALIGFFGVFVSVFSDGLVYERLVTILIVLIIYGIVGIVLGFLKPTYTWLYMLSLSMPGVIILALYSSREFNILYVAYIILILAFSFFGTKTGKSMKRKKK
;
A
#
# COMPACT_ATOMS: atom_id res chain seq x y z
N MET A 1 -18.93 3.11 -25.31
CA MET A 1 -18.15 1.91 -24.87
C MET A 1 -16.64 2.21 -24.72
N LYS A 2 -16.04 3.04 -25.59
CA LYS A 2 -14.65 3.54 -25.43
C LYS A 2 -14.42 4.34 -24.13
N ASP A 3 -15.43 5.09 -23.65
CA ASP A 3 -15.27 5.97 -22.47
C ASP A 3 -15.18 5.20 -21.15
N VAL A 4 -15.87 4.07 -21.05
CA VAL A 4 -15.82 3.18 -19.88
C VAL A 4 -14.43 2.53 -19.75
N VAL A 5 -13.83 2.14 -20.88
CA VAL A 5 -12.48 1.55 -20.93
C VAL A 5 -11.42 2.58 -20.54
N LYS A 6 -11.53 3.83 -21.03
CA LYS A 6 -10.61 4.92 -20.70
C LYS A 6 -10.60 5.25 -19.19
N SER A 7 -11.77 5.20 -18.53
CA SER A 7 -11.89 5.41 -17.08
C SER A 7 -11.26 4.30 -16.23
N ASN A 8 -11.25 3.07 -16.73
CA ASN A 8 -10.67 1.93 -16.01
C ASN A 8 -9.14 1.93 -16.05
N VAL A 9 -8.54 2.30 -17.18
CA VAL A 9 -7.08 2.44 -17.32
C VAL A 9 -6.57 3.60 -16.47
N LEU A 10 -7.25 4.75 -16.48
CA LEU A 10 -6.86 5.91 -15.68
C LEU A 10 -6.91 5.61 -14.18
N GLY A 11 -7.94 4.93 -13.70
CA GLY A 11 -8.06 4.51 -12.30
C GLY A 11 -6.92 3.57 -11.88
N SER A 12 -6.58 2.59 -12.72
CA SER A 12 -5.44 1.69 -12.46
C SER A 12 -4.10 2.42 -12.47
N LEU A 13 -3.91 3.38 -13.37
CA LEU A 13 -2.71 4.21 -13.43
C LEU A 13 -2.55 5.06 -12.16
N ILE A 14 -3.63 5.69 -11.69
CA ILE A 14 -3.63 6.49 -10.45
C ILE A 14 -3.30 5.61 -9.25
N THR A 15 -3.86 4.41 -9.15
CA THR A 15 -3.54 3.50 -8.04
C THR A 15 -2.09 3.03 -8.07
N LEU A 16 -1.54 2.83 -9.26
CA LEU A 16 -0.15 2.41 -9.44
C LEU A 16 0.80 3.55 -9.09
N VAL A 17 0.50 4.78 -9.52
CA VAL A 17 1.27 5.97 -9.15
C VAL A 17 1.18 6.25 -7.65
N ALA A 18 -0.01 6.13 -7.05
CA ALA A 18 -0.17 6.29 -5.60
C ALA A 18 0.61 5.22 -4.82
N GLY A 19 0.54 3.95 -5.25
CA GLY A 19 1.34 2.87 -4.66
C GLY A 19 2.84 3.08 -4.84
N ALA A 20 3.26 3.57 -5.99
CA ALA A 20 4.66 3.92 -6.25
C ALA A 20 5.11 5.10 -5.39
N LEU A 21 4.31 6.15 -5.21
CA LEU A 21 4.65 7.29 -4.35
C LEU A 21 4.70 6.89 -2.87
N ILE A 22 3.76 6.07 -2.40
CA ILE A 22 3.74 5.61 -1.00
C ILE A 22 4.88 4.61 -0.74
N GLY A 23 5.12 3.68 -1.67
CA GLY A 23 6.21 2.73 -1.59
C GLY A 23 7.58 3.40 -1.72
N PHE A 24 7.73 4.35 -2.64
CA PHE A 24 8.99 5.05 -2.85
C PHE A 24 9.22 6.11 -1.77
N PHE A 25 8.30 7.03 -1.50
CA PHE A 25 8.55 8.08 -0.50
C PHE A 25 8.28 7.62 0.92
N GLY A 26 7.23 6.84 1.18
CA GLY A 26 6.92 6.39 2.54
C GLY A 26 7.92 5.37 3.06
N VAL A 27 8.05 4.24 2.35
CA VAL A 27 8.89 3.13 2.81
C VAL A 27 10.37 3.51 2.73
N PHE A 28 10.84 4.11 1.63
CA PHE A 28 12.25 4.51 1.52
C PHE A 28 12.64 5.53 2.59
N VAL A 29 11.85 6.59 2.82
CA VAL A 29 12.17 7.57 3.88
C VAL A 29 12.15 6.93 5.27
N SER A 30 11.26 5.96 5.52
CA SER A 30 11.23 5.26 6.81
C SER A 30 12.47 4.40 7.10
N VAL A 31 13.11 3.87 6.04
CA VAL A 31 14.28 2.99 6.14
C VAL A 31 15.58 3.79 6.12
N PHE A 32 15.66 4.83 5.29
CA PHE A 32 16.86 5.66 5.06
C PHE A 32 16.91 6.93 5.91
N SER A 33 15.92 7.18 6.77
CA SER A 33 16.04 8.24 7.76
C SER A 33 17.17 7.90 8.73
N ASP A 34 18.18 8.78 8.82
CA ASP A 34 19.25 8.74 9.84
C ASP A 34 18.74 9.10 11.25
N GLY A 35 17.42 9.17 11.43
CA GLY A 35 16.78 9.41 12.71
C GLY A 35 16.93 8.25 13.70
N LEU A 36 16.72 8.57 14.98
CA LEU A 36 16.72 7.58 16.07
C LEU A 36 15.67 6.49 15.81
N VAL A 37 15.85 5.30 16.42
CA VAL A 37 14.95 4.14 16.27
C VAL A 37 13.47 4.52 16.47
N TYR A 38 13.20 5.43 17.41
CA TYR A 38 11.85 5.95 17.67
C TYR A 38 11.25 6.67 16.45
N GLU A 39 12.01 7.55 15.79
CA GLU A 39 11.54 8.31 14.62
C GLU A 39 11.26 7.38 13.43
N ARG A 40 12.08 6.34 13.25
CA ARG A 40 11.83 5.29 12.26
C ARG A 40 10.52 4.55 12.52
N LEU A 41 10.26 4.16 13.76
CA LEU A 41 9.01 3.48 14.14
C LEU A 41 7.78 4.36 13.92
N VAL A 42 7.86 5.65 14.26
CA VAL A 42 6.78 6.62 14.00
C VAL A 42 6.52 6.75 12.49
N THR A 43 7.58 6.84 11.69
CA THR A 43 7.46 6.93 10.22
C THR A 43 6.83 5.67 9.64
N ILE A 44 7.26 4.48 10.08
CA ILE A 44 6.66 3.20 9.70
C ILE A 44 5.16 3.18 10.01
N LEU A 45 4.77 3.61 11.21
CA LEU A 45 3.38 3.66 11.63
C LEU A 45 2.53 4.59 10.74
N ILE A 46 3.04 5.78 10.43
CA ILE A 46 2.35 6.73 9.53
C ILE A 46 2.14 6.10 8.15
N VAL A 47 3.17 5.44 7.60
CA VAL A 47 3.08 4.78 6.29
C VAL A 47 2.05 3.65 6.31
N LEU A 48 1.98 2.85 7.39
CA LEU A 48 0.97 1.80 7.54
C LEU A 48 -0.46 2.35 7.58
N ILE A 49 -0.67 3.47 8.28
CA ILE A 49 -1.97 4.16 8.32
C ILE A 49 -2.35 4.61 6.90
N ILE A 50 -1.43 5.19 6.14
CA ILE A 50 -1.66 5.60 4.75
C ILE A 50 -2.04 4.40 3.87
N TYR A 51 -1.30 3.29 3.96
CA TYR A 51 -1.64 2.05 3.26
C TYR A 51 -3.05 1.56 3.59
N GLY A 52 -3.43 1.60 4.87
CA GLY A 52 -4.77 1.24 5.33
C GLY A 52 -5.85 2.14 4.73
N ILE A 53 -5.71 3.46 4.85
CA ILE A 53 -6.69 4.44 4.35
C ILE A 53 -6.86 4.34 2.84
N VAL A 54 -5.74 4.33 2.10
CA VAL A 54 -5.77 4.19 0.64
C VAL A 54 -6.38 2.84 0.25
N GLY A 55 -6.02 1.76 0.96
CA GLY A 55 -6.67 0.47 0.81
C GLY A 55 -8.19 0.54 0.94
N ILE A 56 -8.71 1.20 1.97
CA ILE A 56 -10.17 1.40 2.17
C ILE A 56 -10.79 2.13 0.99
N VAL A 57 -10.19 3.24 0.55
CA VAL A 57 -10.69 4.03 -0.58
C VAL A 57 -10.75 3.18 -1.85
N LEU A 58 -9.72 2.40 -2.14
CA LEU A 58 -9.66 1.53 -3.33
C LEU A 58 -10.67 0.38 -3.26
N GLY A 59 -10.78 -0.27 -2.09
CA GLY A 59 -11.77 -1.30 -1.86
C GLY A 59 -13.20 -0.80 -2.03
N PHE A 60 -13.46 0.43 -1.61
CA PHE A 60 -14.76 1.09 -1.76
C PHE A 60 -15.02 1.49 -3.22
N LEU A 61 -14.06 2.07 -3.93
CA LEU A 61 -14.27 2.50 -5.31
C LEU A 61 -14.44 1.30 -6.26
N LYS A 62 -13.58 0.29 -6.16
CA LYS A 62 -13.49 -0.85 -7.09
C LYS A 62 -13.60 -2.20 -6.34
N PRO A 63 -14.79 -2.60 -5.88
CA PRO A 63 -14.99 -3.81 -5.07
C PRO A 63 -14.81 -5.14 -5.84
N THR A 64 -14.75 -5.11 -7.17
CA THR A 64 -14.64 -6.31 -8.04
C THR A 64 -13.21 -6.84 -8.14
N TYR A 65 -12.20 -5.96 -8.22
CA TYR A 65 -10.79 -6.35 -8.45
C TYR A 65 -9.88 -5.99 -7.26
N THR A 66 -10.44 -6.07 -6.05
CA THR A 66 -9.82 -5.63 -4.79
C THR A 66 -8.41 -6.21 -4.57
N TRP A 67 -8.19 -7.48 -4.94
CA TRP A 67 -6.89 -8.15 -4.84
C TRP A 67 -5.81 -7.57 -5.77
N LEU A 68 -6.18 -7.23 -7.01
CA LEU A 68 -5.27 -6.62 -7.98
C LEU A 68 -4.83 -5.22 -7.54
N TYR A 69 -5.75 -4.43 -7.00
CA TYR A 69 -5.45 -3.10 -6.47
C TYR A 69 -4.65 -3.17 -5.16
N MET A 70 -4.93 -4.15 -4.30
CA MET A 70 -4.12 -4.41 -3.10
C MET A 70 -2.67 -4.69 -3.47
N LEU A 71 -2.44 -5.66 -4.37
CA LEU A 71 -1.10 -6.03 -4.81
C LEU A 71 -0.39 -4.86 -5.50
N SER A 72 -1.08 -4.10 -6.35
CA SER A 72 -0.49 -2.94 -7.03
C SER A 72 -0.08 -1.84 -6.05
N LEU A 73 -0.83 -1.67 -4.96
CA LEU A 73 -0.52 -0.68 -3.92
C LEU A 73 0.69 -1.13 -3.09
N SER A 74 0.71 -2.38 -2.63
CA SER A 74 1.71 -2.90 -1.69
C SER A 74 3.02 -3.36 -2.35
N MET A 75 2.97 -3.85 -3.60
CA MET A 75 4.13 -4.43 -4.31
C MET A 75 5.35 -3.51 -4.33
N PRO A 76 5.26 -2.23 -4.69
CA PRO A 76 6.43 -1.35 -4.76
C PRO A 76 7.17 -1.27 -3.42
N GLY A 77 6.44 -1.06 -2.31
CA GLY A 77 7.01 -0.99 -0.97
C GLY A 77 7.62 -2.32 -0.53
N VAL A 78 6.93 -3.44 -0.81
CA VAL A 78 7.42 -4.79 -0.49
C VAL A 78 8.69 -5.13 -1.28
N ILE A 79 8.75 -4.81 -2.57
CA ILE A 79 9.93 -5.07 -3.41
C ILE A 79 11.13 -4.30 -2.89
N ILE A 80 10.97 -3.00 -2.60
CA ILE A 80 12.06 -2.17 -2.06
C ILE A 80 12.58 -2.75 -0.75
N LEU A 81 11.69 -3.09 0.19
CA LEU A 81 12.05 -3.70 1.47
C LEU A 81 12.72 -5.07 1.31
N ALA A 82 12.24 -5.91 0.40
CA ALA A 82 12.80 -7.24 0.16
C ALA A 82 14.21 -7.16 -0.44
N LEU A 83 14.43 -6.25 -1.39
CA LEU A 83 15.75 -5.98 -1.96
C LEU A 83 16.72 -5.44 -0.90
N TYR A 84 16.24 -4.54 -0.04
CA TYR A 84 17.05 -3.98 1.05
C TYR A 84 17.39 -5.05 2.10
N SER A 85 16.41 -5.85 2.52
CA SER A 85 16.58 -6.93 3.49
C SER A 85 17.52 -8.04 3.02
N SER A 86 17.68 -8.21 1.70
CA SER A 86 18.61 -9.18 1.13
C SER A 86 20.08 -8.73 1.22
N ARG A 87 20.31 -7.41 1.38
CA ARG A 87 21.66 -6.85 1.61
C ARG A 87 21.98 -6.70 3.08
N GLU A 88 21.03 -6.21 3.86
CA GLU A 88 21.16 -6.02 5.30
C GLU A 88 19.99 -6.69 6.02
N PHE A 89 20.20 -7.92 6.49
CA PHE A 89 19.13 -8.67 7.14
C PHE A 89 18.76 -8.02 8.48
N ASN A 90 17.50 -7.59 8.60
CA ASN A 90 16.93 -7.10 9.83
C ASN A 90 15.49 -7.61 9.98
N ILE A 91 15.18 -8.19 11.13
CA ILE A 91 13.86 -8.74 11.45
C ILE A 91 12.75 -7.69 11.33
N LEU A 92 13.06 -6.41 11.57
CA LEU A 92 12.13 -5.29 11.43
C LEU A 92 11.65 -5.11 9.98
N TYR A 93 12.50 -5.38 8.99
CA TYR A 93 12.12 -5.27 7.58
C TYR A 93 11.13 -6.36 7.18
N VAL A 94 11.35 -7.58 7.67
CA VAL A 94 10.42 -8.70 7.47
C VAL A 94 9.08 -8.42 8.13
N ALA A 95 9.10 -7.94 9.38
CA ALA A 95 7.88 -7.53 10.09
C ALA A 95 7.15 -6.41 9.34
N TYR A 96 7.88 -5.45 8.78
CA TYR A 96 7.29 -4.34 8.04
C TYR A 96 6.64 -4.78 6.72
N ILE A 97 7.25 -5.71 5.97
CA ILE A 97 6.62 -6.31 4.79
C ILE A 97 5.28 -6.96 5.15
N ILE A 98 5.24 -7.74 6.22
CA ILE A 98 4.02 -8.41 6.68
C ILE A 98 2.95 -7.37 7.05
N LEU A 99 3.34 -6.29 7.74
CA LEU A 99 2.43 -5.22 8.12
C LEU A 99 1.87 -4.46 6.90
N ILE A 100 2.71 -4.14 5.89
CA ILE A 100 2.24 -3.47 4.66
C ILE A 100 1.18 -4.32 3.97
N LEU A 101 1.41 -5.63 3.84
CA LEU A 101 0.47 -6.57 3.25
C LEU A 101 -0.82 -6.67 4.07
N ALA A 102 -0.69 -6.78 5.40
CA ALA A 102 -1.84 -6.88 6.30
C ALA A 102 -2.72 -5.61 6.25
N PHE A 103 -2.14 -4.42 6.39
CA PHE A 103 -2.88 -3.16 6.36
C PHE A 103 -3.54 -2.91 5.00
N SER A 104 -2.84 -3.22 3.91
CA SER A 104 -3.41 -3.13 2.55
C SER A 104 -4.59 -4.11 2.37
N PHE A 105 -4.44 -5.35 2.85
CA PHE A 105 -5.50 -6.36 2.79
C PHE A 105 -6.72 -5.96 3.62
N PHE A 106 -6.53 -5.59 4.88
CA PHE A 106 -7.64 -5.18 5.76
C PHE A 106 -8.31 -3.91 5.26
N GLY A 107 -7.55 -2.92 4.78
CA GLY A 107 -8.09 -1.70 4.22
C GLY A 107 -8.99 -2.00 3.02
N THR A 108 -8.45 -2.70 2.02
CA THR A 108 -9.19 -3.02 0.80
C THR A 108 -10.42 -3.92 1.05
N LYS A 109 -10.32 -4.89 1.97
CA LYS A 109 -11.45 -5.72 2.40
C LYS A 109 -12.55 -4.90 3.09
N THR A 110 -12.16 -3.98 3.98
CA THR A 110 -13.10 -3.11 4.70
C THR A 110 -13.84 -2.20 3.72
N GLY A 111 -13.12 -1.54 2.81
CA GLY A 111 -13.72 -0.70 1.78
C GLY A 111 -14.73 -1.45 0.90
N LYS A 112 -14.38 -2.67 0.49
CA LYS A 112 -15.28 -3.55 -0.29
C LYS A 112 -16.57 -3.87 0.47
N SER A 113 -16.46 -4.19 1.75
CA SER A 113 -17.60 -4.51 2.62
C SER A 113 -18.55 -3.33 2.76
N MET A 114 -18.02 -2.12 2.95
CA MET A 114 -18.82 -0.89 3.08
C MET A 114 -19.67 -0.60 1.84
N LYS A 115 -19.13 -0.80 0.63
CA LYS A 115 -19.91 -0.62 -0.61
C LYS A 115 -20.99 -1.70 -0.78
N ARG A 116 -20.72 -2.94 -0.35
CA ARG A 116 -21.68 -4.05 -0.44
C ARG A 116 -22.88 -3.85 0.50
N LYS A 117 -22.69 -3.25 1.67
CA LYS A 117 -23.79 -2.91 2.60
C LYS A 117 -24.66 -1.73 2.14
N LYS A 118 -24.17 -0.91 1.22
CA LYS A 118 -24.88 0.27 0.68
C LYS A 118 -25.72 -0.06 -0.56
N LYS A 119 -25.71 -1.32 -0.99
CA LYS A 119 -26.47 -1.86 -2.13
C LYS A 119 -27.55 -2.78 -1.60
#